data_AF-A0A496TKQ4-F1
#
_entry.id   AF-A0A496TKQ4-F1
#
_cell.length_a   1.000
_cell.length_b   1.000
_cell.length_c   1.000
_cell.angle_alpha   90.00
_cell.angle_beta   90.00
_cell.angle_gamma   90.00
#
_symmetry.space_group_name_H-M   'P 1'
#
loop_
_entity.id
_entity.type
_entity.pdbx_description
1 polymer ?
#
loop_
_entity_poly.entity_id
_entity_poly.type
_entity_poly.pdbx_seq_one_letter_code
_entity_poly.pdbx_strand_id
1 'polypeptide(L)'
;MLNKRHKRNKAYNKSVTTTIIGQLLISSSGEKEQIDRLMAKFQSAKRMAFNQIIKDGITKREDIEKYIKARIPSLNTRYMRDAIIEAEGTIDSQKELLPVYLEDTEHKLKKSQTKLLLYESGKRKAKRVSLETVVKAIKKRIDKLTQRAAKLKHHIINGTIPNIVFGKRRNLISLQKGLLAKKEADVDISTALSLYLKKKDIHVKERC
;
A
#
# COMPACT_ATOMS: atom_id res chain seq x y z
N MET A 1 56.58 -15.41 32.29
CA MET A 1 56.31 -15.89 30.92
C MET A 1 55.07 -15.18 30.37
N LEU A 2 55.22 -14.36 29.33
CA LEU A 2 54.13 -13.55 28.77
C LEU A 2 53.25 -14.38 27.83
N ASN A 3 51.96 -14.43 28.14
CA ASN A 3 50.95 -15.21 27.42
C ASN A 3 50.51 -14.45 26.13
N LYS A 4 51.10 -14.79 24.97
CA LYS A 4 50.76 -14.20 23.67
C LYS A 4 49.43 -14.76 23.15
N ARG A 5 48.31 -14.10 23.49
CA ARG A 5 47.02 -14.33 22.84
C ARG A 5 47.11 -13.98 21.35
N HIS A 6 47.08 -15.01 20.48
CA HIS A 6 46.92 -14.84 19.04
C HIS A 6 45.54 -14.22 18.75
N LYS A 7 45.52 -12.92 18.42
CA LYS A 7 44.34 -12.27 17.83
C LYS A 7 44.18 -12.83 16.40
N ARG A 8 43.24 -13.76 16.22
CA ARG A 8 42.76 -14.16 14.89
C ARG A 8 42.02 -12.97 14.29
N ASN A 9 42.72 -12.18 13.48
CA ASN A 9 42.09 -11.17 12.63
C ASN A 9 41.26 -11.90 11.57
N LYS A 10 39.96 -12.09 11.84
CA LYS A 10 39.01 -12.56 10.84
C LYS A 10 38.79 -11.41 9.85
N ALA A 11 39.56 -11.42 8.76
CA ALA A 11 39.36 -10.49 7.65
C ALA A 11 37.95 -10.70 7.10
N TYR A 12 37.06 -9.75 7.39
CA TYR A 12 35.77 -9.65 6.70
C TYR A 12 36.07 -9.17 5.29
N ASN A 13 36.14 -10.09 4.33
CA ASN A 13 36.05 -9.73 2.92
C ASN A 13 34.65 -9.16 2.69
N LYS A 14 34.57 -7.83 2.67
CA LYS A 14 33.34 -7.07 2.38
C LYS A 14 33.10 -7.26 0.88
N SER A 15 32.30 -8.26 0.50
CA SER A 15 31.93 -8.50 -0.89
C SER A 15 31.27 -7.24 -1.46
N VAL A 16 31.98 -6.54 -2.34
CA VAL A 16 31.46 -5.35 -3.02
C VAL A 16 30.36 -5.82 -3.98
N THR A 17 29.11 -5.50 -3.65
CA THR A 17 27.97 -5.78 -4.53
C THR A 17 27.70 -4.54 -5.36
N THR A 18 28.01 -4.58 -6.66
CA THR A 18 27.78 -3.48 -7.58
C THR A 18 26.46 -3.72 -8.32
N THR A 19 25.50 -2.80 -8.18
CA THR A 19 24.25 -2.85 -8.95
C THR A 19 24.40 -1.96 -10.17
N ILE A 20 24.28 -2.54 -11.37
CA ILE A 20 24.32 -1.80 -12.64
C ILE A 20 22.88 -1.66 -13.14
N ILE A 21 22.46 -0.43 -13.44
CA ILE A 21 21.14 -0.16 -14.00
C ILE A 21 21.23 -0.37 -15.52
N GLY A 22 20.55 -1.40 -16.02
CA GLY A 22 20.39 -1.63 -17.45
C GLY A 22 19.23 -0.80 -18.01
N GLN A 23 19.43 -0.19 -19.18
CA GLN A 23 18.35 0.50 -19.91
C GLN A 23 17.83 -0.41 -21.03
N LEU A 24 16.51 -0.57 -21.09
CA LEU A 24 15.84 -1.32 -22.14
C LEU A 24 15.37 -0.34 -23.22
N LEU A 25 16.04 -0.35 -24.37
CA LEU A 25 15.68 0.48 -25.52
C LEU A 25 14.51 -0.17 -26.25
N ILE A 26 13.29 0.27 -25.93
CA ILE A 26 12.07 -0.22 -26.59
C ILE A 26 11.84 0.65 -27.82
N SER A 27 12.15 0.10 -29.00
CA SER A 27 12.15 0.85 -30.27
C SER A 27 10.80 0.80 -30.99
N SER A 28 9.96 -0.22 -30.73
CA SER A 28 8.66 -0.40 -31.39
C SER A 28 7.47 -0.16 -30.45
N SER A 29 6.38 0.40 -31.00
CA SER A 29 5.14 0.65 -30.24
C SER A 29 4.46 -0.64 -29.77
N GLY A 30 4.61 -1.74 -30.52
CA GLY A 30 4.04 -3.05 -30.20
C GLY A 30 4.69 -3.74 -29.00
N GLU A 31 6.03 -3.70 -28.89
CA GLU A 31 6.76 -4.28 -27.75
C GLU A 31 6.38 -3.61 -26.43
N LYS A 32 6.25 -2.28 -26.45
CA LYS A 32 5.81 -1.51 -25.28
C LYS A 32 4.41 -1.94 -24.82
N GLU A 33 3.49 -2.14 -25.76
CA GLU A 33 2.13 -2.59 -25.43
C GLU A 33 2.14 -3.98 -24.80
N GLN A 34 2.99 -4.90 -25.28
CA GLN A 34 3.12 -6.24 -24.70
C GLN A 34 3.64 -6.19 -23.27
N ILE A 35 4.67 -5.36 -23.01
CA ILE A 35 5.21 -5.15 -21.65
C ILE A 35 4.14 -4.54 -20.74
N ASP A 36 3.42 -3.51 -21.20
CA ASP A 36 2.36 -2.88 -20.44
C ASP A 36 1.23 -3.87 -20.10
N ARG A 37 0.86 -4.74 -21.04
CA ARG A 37 -0.13 -5.81 -20.81
C ARG A 37 0.37 -6.85 -19.81
N LEU A 38 1.64 -7.26 -19.90
CA LEU A 38 2.26 -8.18 -18.95
C LEU A 38 2.25 -7.59 -17.53
N MET A 39 2.62 -6.31 -17.43
CA MET A 39 2.66 -5.60 -16.15
C MET A 39 1.27 -5.37 -15.57
N ALA A 40 0.28 -5.09 -16.40
CA ALA A 40 -1.11 -5.00 -15.98
C ALA A 40 -1.61 -6.32 -15.37
N LYS A 41 -1.27 -7.47 -15.96
CA LYS A 41 -1.64 -8.79 -15.43
C LYS A 41 -0.94 -9.09 -14.11
N PHE A 42 0.35 -8.79 -13.99
CA PHE A 42 1.10 -8.97 -12.75
C PHE A 42 0.52 -8.14 -11.60
N GLN A 43 0.30 -6.85 -11.83
CA GLN A 43 -0.29 -5.96 -10.84
C GLN A 43 -1.71 -6.41 -10.46
N SER A 44 -2.45 -7.00 -11.39
CA SER A 44 -3.76 -7.58 -11.12
C SER A 44 -3.66 -8.83 -10.23
N ALA A 45 -2.73 -9.74 -10.51
CA ALA A 45 -2.47 -10.91 -9.68
C ALA A 45 -2.04 -10.53 -8.26
N LYS A 46 -1.14 -9.56 -8.12
CA LYS A 46 -0.72 -9.02 -6.81
C LYS A 46 -1.91 -8.48 -6.00
N ARG A 47 -2.79 -7.69 -6.62
CA ARG A 47 -4.00 -7.16 -5.97
C ARG A 47 -4.96 -8.27 -5.54
N MET A 48 -5.17 -9.27 -6.40
CA MET A 48 -6.00 -10.43 -6.08
C MET A 48 -5.42 -11.18 -4.87
N ALA A 49 -4.12 -11.49 -4.90
CA ALA A 49 -3.44 -12.18 -3.80
C ALA A 49 -3.60 -11.41 -2.48
N PHE A 50 -3.35 -10.09 -2.50
CA PHE A 50 -3.52 -9.24 -1.33
C PHE A 50 -4.96 -9.30 -0.78
N ASN A 51 -5.96 -9.20 -1.64
CA ASN A 51 -7.36 -9.26 -1.24
C ASN A 51 -7.73 -10.65 -0.68
N GLN A 52 -7.26 -11.74 -1.28
CA GLN A 52 -7.51 -13.09 -0.76
C GLN A 52 -6.91 -13.29 0.64
N ILE A 53 -5.72 -12.75 0.89
CA ILE A 53 -5.04 -12.87 2.19
C ILE A 53 -5.77 -12.02 3.25
N ILE A 54 -6.16 -10.79 2.91
CA ILE A 54 -6.69 -9.84 3.91
C ILE A 54 -8.21 -9.95 4.10
N LYS A 55 -8.99 -10.09 3.02
CA LYS A 55 -10.46 -10.09 3.08
C LYS A 55 -11.00 -11.49 3.34
N ASP A 56 -10.51 -12.48 2.60
CA ASP A 56 -11.01 -13.85 2.68
C ASP A 56 -10.24 -14.70 3.71
N GLY A 57 -9.13 -14.18 4.24
CA GLY A 57 -8.33 -14.85 5.27
C GLY A 57 -7.64 -16.13 4.78
N ILE A 58 -7.43 -16.26 3.48
CA ILE A 58 -6.83 -17.48 2.89
C ILE A 58 -5.35 -17.52 3.23
N THR A 59 -4.94 -18.57 3.94
CA THR A 59 -3.55 -18.79 4.36
C THR A 59 -2.78 -19.71 3.42
N LYS A 60 -3.46 -20.57 2.68
CA LYS A 60 -2.85 -21.52 1.76
C LYS A 60 -2.53 -20.86 0.43
N ARG A 61 -1.24 -20.80 0.08
CA ARG A 61 -0.76 -20.23 -1.19
C ARG A 61 -1.38 -20.92 -2.41
N GLU A 62 -1.58 -22.24 -2.35
CA GLU A 62 -2.15 -23.04 -3.44
C GLU A 62 -3.57 -22.61 -3.83
N ASP A 63 -4.38 -22.22 -2.85
CA ASP A 63 -5.76 -21.78 -3.10
C ASP A 63 -5.78 -20.39 -3.75
N ILE A 64 -4.83 -19.53 -3.36
CA ILE A 64 -4.59 -18.24 -4.02
C ILE A 64 -4.10 -18.44 -5.46
N GLU A 65 -3.18 -19.39 -5.68
CA GLU A 65 -2.71 -19.75 -7.03
C GLU A 65 -3.87 -20.21 -7.92
N LYS A 66 -4.72 -21.12 -7.43
CA LYS A 66 -5.93 -21.57 -8.15
C LYS A 66 -6.87 -20.41 -8.45
N TYR A 67 -7.13 -19.55 -7.47
CA TYR A 67 -8.00 -18.37 -7.59
C TYR A 67 -7.52 -17.41 -8.69
N ILE A 68 -6.21 -17.13 -8.73
CA ILE A 68 -5.61 -16.24 -9.74
C ILE A 68 -5.58 -16.93 -11.10
N LYS A 69 -5.20 -18.21 -11.17
CA LYS A 69 -5.10 -18.95 -12.43
C LYS A 69 -6.44 -19.08 -13.14
N ALA A 70 -7.54 -19.27 -12.39
CA ALA A 70 -8.89 -19.28 -12.94
C ALA A 70 -9.28 -17.94 -13.60
N ARG A 71 -8.79 -16.81 -13.08
CA ARG A 71 -9.13 -15.46 -13.58
C ARG A 71 -8.14 -14.92 -14.62
N ILE A 72 -6.88 -15.33 -14.53
CA ILE A 72 -5.81 -14.91 -15.44
C ILE A 72 -5.10 -16.18 -15.98
N PRO A 73 -5.76 -16.96 -16.84
CA PRO A 73 -5.23 -18.26 -17.29
C PRO A 73 -3.92 -18.11 -18.08
N SER A 74 -3.76 -16.99 -18.79
CA SER A 74 -2.56 -16.65 -19.58
C SER A 74 -1.34 -16.26 -18.73
N LEU A 75 -1.45 -16.18 -17.40
CA LEU A 75 -0.31 -15.83 -16.54
C LEU A 75 0.59 -17.05 -16.31
N ASN A 76 1.90 -16.84 -16.49
CA ASN A 76 2.91 -17.82 -16.17
C ASN A 76 2.89 -18.12 -14.65
N THR A 77 2.97 -19.40 -14.28
CA THR A 77 2.94 -19.86 -12.89
C THR A 77 4.03 -19.24 -12.03
N ARG A 78 5.27 -19.11 -12.55
CA ARG A 78 6.36 -18.46 -11.82
C ARG A 78 6.01 -17.00 -11.53
N TYR A 79 5.54 -16.30 -12.54
CA TYR A 79 5.20 -14.89 -12.44
C TYR A 79 4.00 -14.62 -11.51
N MET A 80 3.06 -15.56 -11.46
CA MET A 80 1.96 -15.55 -10.49
C MET A 80 2.47 -15.72 -9.06
N ARG A 81 3.37 -16.68 -8.81
CA ARG A 81 3.98 -16.89 -7.48
C ARG A 81 4.76 -15.68 -7.00
N ASP A 82 5.53 -15.07 -7.88
CA ASP A 82 6.26 -13.83 -7.58
C ASP A 82 5.29 -12.71 -7.17
N ALA A 83 4.14 -12.59 -7.84
CA ALA A 83 3.11 -11.61 -7.47
C ALA A 83 2.49 -11.88 -6.08
N ILE A 84 2.34 -13.15 -5.70
CA ILE A 84 1.86 -13.54 -4.36
C ILE A 84 2.92 -13.19 -3.31
N ILE A 85 4.20 -13.50 -3.56
CA ILE A 85 5.31 -13.14 -2.66
C ILE A 85 5.36 -11.62 -2.47
N GLU A 86 5.19 -10.84 -3.54
CA GLU A 86 5.18 -9.38 -3.43
C GLU A 86 3.97 -8.85 -2.65
N ALA A 87 2.81 -9.52 -2.76
CA ALA A 87 1.63 -9.18 -1.98
C ALA A 87 1.84 -9.46 -0.48
N GLU A 88 2.38 -10.62 -0.13
CA GLU A 88 2.76 -10.98 1.24
C GLU A 88 3.79 -9.99 1.80
N GLY A 89 4.86 -9.71 1.07
CA GLY A 89 5.87 -8.72 1.48
C GLY A 89 5.28 -7.31 1.66
N THR A 90 4.29 -6.94 0.86
CA THR A 90 3.55 -5.68 1.04
C THR A 90 2.75 -5.68 2.35
N ILE A 91 2.09 -6.80 2.68
CA ILE A 91 1.32 -6.97 3.94
C ILE A 91 2.25 -6.86 5.13
N ASP A 92 3.38 -7.56 5.11
CA ASP A 92 4.36 -7.56 6.20
C ASP A 92 4.96 -6.18 6.40
N SER A 93 5.36 -5.52 5.32
CA SER A 93 5.85 -4.14 5.36
C SER A 93 4.82 -3.18 6.00
N GLN A 94 3.54 -3.36 5.70
CA GLN A 94 2.49 -2.52 6.27
C GLN A 94 2.29 -2.77 7.75
N LYS A 95 2.33 -4.04 8.20
CA LYS A 95 2.27 -4.37 9.63
C LYS A 95 3.44 -3.77 10.40
N GLU A 96 4.64 -3.86 9.84
CA GLU A 96 5.85 -3.29 10.43
C GLU A 96 5.78 -1.76 10.58
N LEU A 97 5.14 -1.08 9.62
CA LEU A 97 5.00 0.39 9.64
C LEU A 97 3.89 0.90 10.57
N LEU A 98 2.95 0.06 11.00
CA LEU A 98 1.86 0.47 11.90
C LEU A 98 2.33 1.13 13.21
N PRO A 99 3.26 0.55 13.99
CA PRO A 99 3.75 1.18 15.22
C PRO A 99 4.39 2.53 14.96
N VAL A 100 5.19 2.65 13.89
CA VAL A 100 5.81 3.91 13.48
C VAL A 100 4.72 4.95 13.18
N TYR A 101 3.69 4.59 12.40
CA TYR A 101 2.59 5.51 12.10
C TYR A 101 1.77 5.91 13.32
N LEU A 102 1.63 5.02 14.30
CA LEU A 102 0.97 5.33 15.55
C LEU A 102 1.75 6.38 16.33
N GLU A 103 3.05 6.13 16.57
CA GLU A 103 3.96 7.05 17.27
C GLU A 103 3.94 8.44 16.62
N ASP A 104 4.07 8.47 15.29
CA ASP A 104 4.05 9.69 14.50
C ASP A 104 2.73 10.47 14.63
N THR A 105 1.61 9.75 14.72
CA THR A 105 0.27 10.32 14.91
C THR A 105 0.09 10.86 16.31
N GLU A 106 0.56 10.15 17.34
CA GLU A 106 0.53 10.56 18.73
C GLU A 106 1.42 11.79 18.98
N HIS A 107 2.61 11.84 18.37
CA HIS A 107 3.47 13.03 18.41
C HIS A 107 2.78 14.26 17.78
N LYS A 108 2.13 14.08 16.62
CA LYS A 108 1.32 15.15 15.97
C LYS A 108 0.13 15.58 16.83
N LEU A 109 -0.48 14.66 17.57
CA LEU A 109 -1.58 14.92 18.50
C LEU A 109 -1.09 15.78 19.67
N LYS A 110 -0.02 15.36 20.35
CA LYS A 110 0.61 16.10 21.45
C LYS A 110 0.97 17.52 21.03
N LYS A 111 1.62 17.68 19.87
CA LYS A 111 1.95 19.01 19.32
C LYS A 111 0.72 19.87 19.07
N SER A 112 -0.39 19.28 18.64
CA SER A 112 -1.65 19.99 18.40
C SER A 112 -2.33 20.41 19.71
N GLN A 113 -2.29 19.56 20.74
CA GLN A 113 -2.78 19.86 22.09
C GLN A 113 -1.96 20.98 22.76
N THR A 114 -0.63 20.90 22.71
CA THR A 114 0.24 21.99 23.21
C THR A 114 -0.05 23.30 22.48
N LYS A 115 -0.29 23.24 21.16
CA LYS A 115 -0.67 24.42 20.38
C LYS A 115 -2.00 25.01 20.86
N LEU A 116 -3.01 24.18 21.15
CA LEU A 116 -4.30 24.62 21.68
C LEU A 116 -4.12 25.37 23.01
N LEU A 117 -3.39 24.77 23.96
CA LEU A 117 -3.11 25.37 25.27
C LEU A 117 -2.42 26.73 25.17
N LEU A 118 -1.49 26.90 24.22
CA LEU A 118 -0.81 28.18 23.99
C LEU A 118 -1.74 29.28 23.48
N TYR A 119 -2.77 28.95 22.70
CA TYR A 119 -3.77 29.93 22.25
C TYR A 119 -4.77 30.24 23.37
N GLU A 120 -5.20 29.23 24.13
CA GLU A 120 -6.13 29.41 25.25
C GLU A 120 -5.49 30.21 26.40
N SER A 121 -4.21 30.00 26.69
CA SER A 121 -3.45 30.77 27.68
C SER A 121 -3.01 32.17 27.21
N GLY A 122 -3.34 32.58 25.98
CA GLY A 122 -2.94 33.89 25.43
C GLY A 122 -1.46 34.06 25.09
N LYS A 123 -0.60 33.04 25.37
CA LYS A 123 0.83 33.04 25.02
C LYS A 123 1.07 33.12 23.51
N ARG A 124 0.09 32.70 22.71
CA ARG A 124 0.09 32.87 21.25
C ARG A 124 -1.14 33.64 20.81
N LYS A 125 -0.91 34.66 19.98
CA LYS A 125 -1.97 35.47 19.36
C LYS A 125 -2.25 35.00 17.93
N ALA A 126 -3.51 35.08 17.52
CA ALA A 126 -3.90 34.84 16.14
C ALA A 126 -3.55 36.07 15.30
N LYS A 127 -2.91 35.86 14.13
CA LYS A 127 -2.42 36.96 13.27
C LYS A 127 -3.35 37.31 12.10
N ARG A 128 -3.94 36.30 11.46
CA ARG A 128 -4.68 36.46 10.19
C ARG A 128 -6.19 36.25 10.32
N VAL A 129 -6.63 35.57 11.37
CA VAL A 129 -8.01 35.09 11.55
C VAL A 129 -8.36 35.25 13.03
N SER A 130 -9.66 35.32 13.35
CA SER A 130 -10.13 35.38 14.74
C SER A 130 -9.63 34.18 15.57
N LEU A 131 -9.39 34.44 16.86
CA LEU A 131 -8.90 33.44 17.81
C LEU A 131 -9.83 32.21 17.87
N GLU A 132 -11.13 32.45 17.92
CA GLU A 132 -12.17 31.41 17.94
C GLU A 132 -12.05 30.46 16.75
N THR A 133 -11.88 31.00 15.54
CA THR A 133 -11.73 30.18 14.32
C THR A 133 -10.48 29.31 14.38
N VAL A 134 -9.36 29.87 14.89
CA VAL A 134 -8.10 29.12 15.06
C VAL A 134 -8.27 27.99 16.07
N VAL A 135 -8.86 28.28 17.23
CA VAL A 135 -9.14 27.28 18.28
C VAL A 135 -10.03 26.17 17.76
N LYS A 136 -11.14 26.52 17.08
CA LYS A 136 -12.06 25.56 16.45
C LYS A 136 -11.36 24.65 15.44
N ALA A 137 -10.48 25.23 14.60
CA ALA A 137 -9.71 24.46 13.63
C ALA A 137 -8.70 23.50 14.29
N ILE A 138 -8.06 23.92 15.38
CA ILE A 138 -7.14 23.06 16.15
C ILE A 138 -7.90 21.92 16.82
N LYS A 139 -9.05 22.19 17.45
CA LYS A 139 -9.92 21.15 18.04
C LYS A 139 -10.33 20.10 17.00
N LYS A 140 -10.83 20.54 15.84
CA LYS A 140 -11.16 19.63 14.72
C LYS A 140 -9.97 18.80 14.23
N ARG A 141 -8.76 19.36 14.27
CA ARG A 141 -7.54 18.63 13.92
C ARG A 141 -7.20 17.57 14.99
N ILE A 142 -7.33 17.91 16.26
CA ILE A 142 -7.17 16.99 17.39
C ILE A 142 -8.13 15.81 17.22
N ASP A 143 -9.42 16.06 16.98
CA ASP A 143 -10.43 15.02 16.77
C ASP A 143 -10.08 14.07 15.62
N LYS A 144 -9.55 14.61 14.50
CA LYS A 144 -9.09 13.77 13.38
C LYS A 144 -7.89 12.90 13.76
N LEU A 145 -6.96 13.44 14.53
CA LEU A 145 -5.75 12.73 14.96
C LEU A 145 -6.07 11.66 16.00
N THR A 146 -6.99 11.93 16.94
CA THR A 146 -7.46 10.94 17.92
C THR A 146 -8.17 9.77 17.23
N GLN A 147 -9.09 10.06 16.29
CA GLN A 147 -9.74 9.02 15.48
C GLN A 147 -8.74 8.19 14.68
N ARG A 148 -7.71 8.82 14.10
CA ARG A 148 -6.66 8.11 13.37
C ARG A 148 -5.82 7.22 14.28
N ALA A 149 -5.41 7.71 15.44
CA ALA A 149 -4.65 6.94 16.42
C ALA A 149 -5.47 5.74 16.92
N ALA A 150 -6.76 5.92 17.21
CA ALA A 150 -7.66 4.85 17.61
C ALA A 150 -7.76 3.74 16.54
N LYS A 151 -7.90 4.11 15.26
CA LYS A 151 -7.90 3.15 14.15
C LYS A 151 -6.59 2.37 14.05
N LEU A 152 -5.45 3.05 14.16
CA LEU A 152 -4.14 2.40 14.12
C LEU A 152 -3.95 1.45 15.31
N LYS A 153 -4.34 1.84 16.52
CA LYS A 153 -4.32 0.97 17.71
C LYS A 153 -5.18 -0.28 17.51
N HIS A 154 -6.40 -0.12 16.99
CA HIS A 154 -7.28 -1.24 16.68
C HIS A 154 -6.63 -2.22 15.70
N HIS A 155 -5.97 -1.72 14.65
CA HIS A 155 -5.26 -2.58 13.69
C HIS A 155 -4.08 -3.32 14.32
N ILE A 156 -3.30 -2.65 15.17
CA ILE A 156 -2.18 -3.27 15.91
C ILE A 156 -2.68 -4.38 16.84
N ILE A 157 -3.70 -4.09 17.66
CA ILE A 157 -4.26 -5.04 18.63
C ILE A 157 -4.82 -6.28 17.92
N ASN A 158 -5.54 -6.09 16.82
CA ASN A 158 -6.16 -7.18 16.09
C ASN A 158 -5.24 -7.85 15.06
N GLY A 159 -3.98 -7.41 14.93
CA GLY A 159 -3.04 -7.93 13.92
C GLY A 159 -3.49 -7.70 12.46
N THR A 160 -4.37 -6.73 12.23
CA THR A 160 -4.93 -6.41 10.90
C THR A 160 -4.24 -5.19 10.28
N ILE A 161 -4.49 -4.93 9.00
CA ILE A 161 -3.93 -3.79 8.27
C ILE A 161 -5.07 -2.86 7.82
N PRO A 162 -4.86 -1.54 7.79
CA PRO A 162 -5.78 -0.60 7.14
C PRO A 162 -6.05 -0.96 5.67
N ASN A 163 -7.23 -0.64 5.16
CA ASN A 163 -7.54 -0.88 3.75
C ASN A 163 -6.59 -0.09 2.84
N ILE A 164 -6.02 -0.77 1.85
CA ILE A 164 -5.11 -0.21 0.86
C ILE A 164 -5.85 -0.04 -0.45
N VAL A 165 -5.87 1.19 -0.97
CA VAL A 165 -6.37 1.46 -2.32
C VAL A 165 -5.22 1.27 -3.29
N PHE A 166 -5.35 0.29 -4.18
CA PHE A 166 -4.39 0.12 -5.26
C PHE A 166 -4.74 1.02 -6.46
N GLY A 167 -3.76 1.75 -6.99
CA GLY A 167 -3.92 2.51 -8.23
C GLY A 167 -3.22 3.86 -8.26
N LYS A 168 -3.40 4.59 -9.36
CA LYS A 168 -2.82 5.93 -9.55
C LYS A 168 -3.56 6.97 -8.71
N ARG A 169 -2.90 8.12 -8.47
CA ARG A 169 -3.48 9.30 -7.79
C ARG A 169 -4.88 9.68 -8.28
N ARG A 170 -5.19 9.48 -9.57
CA ARG A 170 -6.52 9.76 -10.15
C ARG A 170 -7.63 8.89 -9.54
N ASN A 171 -7.37 7.62 -9.25
CA ASN A 171 -8.33 6.72 -8.63
C ASN A 171 -8.57 7.12 -7.17
N LEU A 172 -7.51 7.50 -6.45
CA LEU A 172 -7.62 8.03 -5.09
C LEU A 172 -8.45 9.33 -5.04
N ILE A 173 -8.25 10.25 -5.98
CA ILE A 173 -9.03 11.49 -6.07
C ILE A 173 -10.50 11.18 -6.38
N SER A 174 -10.77 10.25 -7.30
CA SER A 174 -12.14 9.89 -7.69
C SER A 174 -12.90 9.20 -6.55
N LEU A 175 -12.22 8.36 -5.76
CA LEU A 175 -12.72 7.83 -4.49
C LEU A 175 -13.09 8.92 -3.48
N GLN A 176 -12.17 9.87 -3.26
CA GLN A 176 -12.38 10.95 -2.29
C GLN A 176 -13.56 11.85 -2.68
N LYS A 177 -13.83 11.97 -3.97
CA LYS A 177 -14.96 12.70 -4.54
C LYS A 177 -16.27 11.89 -4.58
N GLY A 178 -16.24 10.61 -4.17
CA GLY A 178 -17.41 9.72 -4.25
C GLY A 178 -17.81 9.33 -5.68
N LEU A 179 -16.95 9.61 -6.67
CA LEU A 179 -17.16 9.32 -8.10
C LEU A 179 -16.78 7.88 -8.47
N LEU A 180 -16.09 7.19 -7.56
CA LEU A 180 -15.92 5.74 -7.60
C LEU A 180 -16.63 5.18 -6.37
N ALA A 181 -17.47 4.17 -6.56
CA ALA A 181 -18.01 3.44 -5.43
C ALA A 181 -16.84 2.84 -4.60
N LYS A 182 -16.98 2.70 -3.27
CA LYS A 182 -15.97 2.00 -2.45
C LYS A 182 -15.61 0.62 -3.02
N LYS A 183 -16.60 -0.05 -3.62
CA LYS A 183 -16.42 -1.32 -4.33
C LYS A 183 -15.57 -1.15 -5.60
N GLU A 184 -15.69 -0.05 -6.34
CA GLU A 184 -15.00 0.25 -7.61
C GLU A 184 -13.54 0.67 -7.49
N ALA A 185 -13.13 1.20 -6.35
CA ALA A 185 -11.70 1.36 -6.10
C ALA A 185 -11.04 0.10 -5.53
N ASP A 186 -11.87 -0.77 -4.97
CA ASP A 186 -11.54 -2.16 -4.65
C ASP A 186 -11.72 -3.09 -5.87
N VAL A 187 -12.21 -2.60 -7.03
CA VAL A 187 -12.84 -3.45 -8.05
C VAL A 187 -11.89 -4.49 -8.61
N ASP A 188 -12.14 -5.71 -8.13
CA ASP A 188 -12.32 -6.92 -8.91
C ASP A 188 -12.14 -6.72 -10.40
N ILE A 189 -11.02 -7.22 -10.85
CA ILE A 189 -10.55 -7.26 -12.22
C ILE A 189 -11.60 -7.81 -13.21
N SER A 190 -12.66 -8.51 -12.76
CA SER A 190 -13.79 -8.91 -13.63
C SER A 190 -14.53 -7.70 -14.22
N THR A 191 -14.73 -6.62 -13.46
CA THR A 191 -15.47 -5.44 -13.96
C THR A 191 -14.58 -4.59 -14.85
N ALA A 192 -13.29 -4.48 -14.54
CA ALA A 192 -12.32 -3.78 -15.37
C ALA A 192 -12.02 -4.53 -16.68
N LEU A 193 -11.92 -5.87 -16.66
CA LEU A 193 -11.83 -6.69 -17.88
C LEU A 193 -13.12 -6.64 -18.68
N SER A 194 -14.29 -6.74 -18.04
CA SER A 194 -15.59 -6.63 -18.71
C SER A 194 -15.75 -5.28 -19.42
N LEU A 195 -15.44 -4.17 -18.75
CA LEU A 195 -15.46 -2.83 -19.37
C LEU A 195 -14.43 -2.66 -20.49
N TYR A 196 -13.24 -3.26 -20.35
CA TYR A 196 -12.20 -3.21 -21.37
C TYR A 196 -12.55 -4.06 -22.61
N LEU A 197 -13.19 -5.22 -22.41
CA LEU A 197 -13.65 -6.11 -23.49
C LEU A 197 -14.90 -5.55 -24.19
N LYS A 198 -15.82 -4.94 -23.44
CA LYS A 198 -17.02 -4.26 -23.96
C LYS A 198 -16.69 -3.03 -24.80
N LYS A 199 -15.55 -2.37 -24.53
CA LYS A 199 -15.05 -1.22 -25.31
C LYS A 199 -14.29 -1.62 -26.59
N LYS A 200 -14.06 -2.93 -26.80
CA LYS A 200 -13.39 -3.50 -27.99
C LYS A 200 -14.31 -4.38 -28.85
N ASP A 201 -15.62 -4.37 -28.60
CA ASP A 201 -16.61 -5.24 -29.26
C ASP A 201 -16.24 -6.73 -29.24
N ILE A 202 -15.60 -7.19 -28.17
CA ILE A 202 -15.32 -8.62 -27.97
C ILE A 202 -16.41 -9.18 -27.06
N HIS A 203 -17.43 -9.81 -27.65
CA HIS A 203 -18.44 -10.56 -26.90
C HIS A 203 -17.83 -11.85 -26.35
N VAL A 204 -17.68 -11.92 -25.02
CA VAL A 204 -17.48 -13.20 -24.33
C VAL A 204 -18.85 -13.84 -24.19
N LYS A 205 -19.11 -14.92 -24.94
CA LYS A 205 -20.26 -15.80 -24.70
C LYS A 205 -20.16 -16.35 -23.28
N GLU A 206 -21.07 -15.94 -22.41
CA GLU A 206 -21.30 -16.61 -21.13
C GLU A 206 -21.72 -18.05 -21.45
N ARG A 207 -20.98 -19.03 -20.90
CA ARG A 207 -21.40 -20.43 -20.90
C ARG A 207 -22.07 -20.72 -19.56
N CYS A 208 -23.28 -21.29 -19.66
CA CYS A 208 -24.05 -21.91 -18.59
C CYS A 208 -23.22 -22.93 -17.79
#